data_AF-A0A7K8JET9-F1
#
_entry.id   AF-A0A7K8JET9-F1
#
_cell.length_a   1.000
_cell.length_b   1.000
_cell.length_c   1.000
_cell.angle_alpha   90.00
_cell.angle_beta   90.00
_cell.angle_gamma   90.00
#
_symmetry.space_group_name_H-M   'P 1'
#
loop_
_entity.id
_entity.type
_entity.pdbx_description
1 polymer ?
#
loop_
_entity_poly.entity_id
_entity_poly.type
_entity_poly.pdbx_seq_one_letter_code
_entity_poly.pdbx_strand_id
1 'polypeptide(L)'
;AGAVELRVPEEPVVALLGQDATLRCSFSPDANFSLAELSLIWQLTDTKRLVHGFSGGRDRLRGQGGGYANRTALFYEQLPRGNVSLLLRRVRVADEGSFTC
;
A
#
# COMPACT_ATOMS: atom_id res chain seq x y z
N ALA A 1 -21.04 -4.88 8.23
CA ALA A 1 -19.74 -4.68 7.56
C ALA A 1 -19.37 -6.01 6.92
N GLY A 2 -19.20 -6.04 5.60
CA GLY A 2 -18.72 -7.25 4.91
C GLY A 2 -17.26 -7.50 5.26
N ALA A 3 -16.87 -8.77 5.40
CA ALA A 3 -15.46 -9.12 5.53
C ALA A 3 -14.80 -8.99 4.14
N VAL A 4 -13.73 -8.21 4.04
CA VAL A 4 -12.90 -8.15 2.83
C VAL A 4 -11.76 -9.13 3.01
N GLU A 5 -11.62 -10.08 2.09
CA GLU A 5 -10.47 -10.99 2.05
C GLU A 5 -9.35 -10.35 1.22
N LEU A 6 -8.20 -10.15 1.86
CA LEU A 6 -6.99 -9.65 1.20
C LEU A 6 -6.18 -10.81 0.64
N ARG A 7 -5.64 -10.62 -0.55
CA ARG A 7 -4.71 -11.52 -1.23
C ARG A 7 -3.34 -10.90 -1.23
N VAL A 8 -2.44 -11.50 -0.46
CA VAL A 8 -1.03 -11.10 -0.31
C VAL A 8 -0.17 -12.32 -0.69
N PRO A 9 0.81 -12.17 -1.59
CA PRO A 9 1.72 -13.26 -1.94
C PRO A 9 2.55 -13.73 -0.74
N GLU A 10 2.79 -15.04 -0.64
CA GLU A 10 3.64 -15.61 0.42
C GLU A 10 5.12 -15.30 0.19
N GLU A 11 5.53 -15.12 -1.07
CA GLU A 11 6.93 -14.84 -1.38
C GLU A 11 7.30 -13.38 -1.04
N PRO A 12 8.43 -13.17 -0.35
CA PRO A 12 8.91 -11.84 -0.04
C PRO A 12 9.28 -11.08 -1.32
N VAL A 13 9.10 -9.76 -1.28
CA VAL A 13 9.56 -8.88 -2.36
C VAL A 13 11.06 -8.64 -2.20
N VAL A 14 11.86 -9.14 -3.13
CA VAL A 14 13.29 -8.85 -3.22
C VAL A 14 13.47 -7.60 -4.08
N ALA A 15 14.11 -6.58 -3.54
CA ALA A 15 14.36 -5.31 -4.23
C ALA A 15 15.85 -4.98 -4.26
N LEU A 16 16.29 -4.39 -5.37
CA LEU A 16 17.65 -3.86 -5.50
C LEU A 16 17.72 -2.44 -4.92
N LEU A 17 18.82 -2.15 -4.22
CA LEU A 17 19.07 -0.83 -3.66
C LEU A 17 18.96 0.26 -4.74
N GLY A 18 18.20 1.32 -4.46
CA GLY A 18 17.99 2.45 -5.35
C GLY A 18 16.98 2.22 -6.48
N GLN A 19 16.48 1.00 -6.67
CA GLN A 19 15.40 0.69 -7.61
C GLN A 19 14.03 0.84 -6.95
N ASP A 20 12.99 0.84 -7.77
CA ASP A 20 11.61 0.85 -7.30
C ASP A 20 11.14 -0.59 -7.01
N ALA A 21 10.32 -0.77 -5.99
CA ALA A 21 9.74 -2.05 -5.61
C ALA A 21 8.22 -1.94 -5.48
N THR A 22 7.51 -3.02 -5.78
CA THR A 22 6.05 -3.09 -5.61
C THR A 22 5.71 -4.09 -4.50
N LEU A 23 5.13 -3.58 -3.42
CA LEU A 23 4.53 -4.40 -2.36
C LEU A 23 3.12 -4.79 -2.80
N ARG A 24 2.92 -6.08 -3.05
CA ARG A 24 1.70 -6.61 -3.67
C ARG A 24 0.62 -6.80 -2.61
N CYS A 25 -0.54 -6.18 -2.83
CA CYS A 25 -1.74 -6.40 -2.02
C CYS A 25 -2.98 -6.17 -2.89
N SER A 26 -3.96 -7.05 -2.77
CA SER A 26 -5.18 -6.95 -3.57
C SER A 26 -6.39 -7.51 -2.84
N PHE A 27 -7.59 -7.14 -3.27
CA PHE A 27 -8.84 -7.73 -2.84
C PHE A 27 -9.77 -7.90 -4.04
N SER A 28 -10.87 -8.63 -3.87
CA SER A 28 -11.91 -8.75 -4.90
C SER A 28 -13.07 -7.80 -4.57
N PRO A 29 -13.20 -6.66 -5.28
CA PRO A 29 -14.31 -5.73 -5.05
C PRO A 29 -15.63 -6.31 -5.58
N ASP A 30 -16.73 -5.98 -4.90
CA ASP A 30 -18.07 -6.25 -5.41
C ASP A 30 -18.39 -5.40 -6.65
N ALA A 31 -19.39 -5.82 -7.43
CA ALA A 31 -19.78 -5.13 -8.68
C ALA A 31 -20.16 -3.65 -8.50
N ASN A 32 -20.65 -3.28 -7.30
CA ASN A 32 -21.07 -1.91 -6.98
C ASN A 32 -20.02 -1.13 -6.17
N PHE A 33 -18.79 -1.64 -6.06
CA PHE A 33 -17.74 -1.03 -5.27
C PHE A 33 -17.38 0.37 -5.78
N SER A 34 -17.29 1.32 -4.85
CA SER A 34 -16.88 2.69 -5.12
C SER A 34 -15.57 3.03 -4.41
N LEU A 35 -14.67 3.75 -5.10
CA LEU A 35 -13.45 4.28 -4.49
C LEU A 35 -13.71 5.22 -3.30
N ALA A 36 -14.90 5.81 -3.21
CA ALA A 36 -15.28 6.64 -2.06
C ALA A 36 -15.38 5.83 -0.77
N GLU A 37 -15.69 4.53 -0.87
CA GLU A 37 -15.84 3.61 0.26
C GLU A 37 -14.50 2.99 0.68
N LEU A 38 -13.46 3.11 -0.15
CA LEU A 38 -12.14 2.57 0.13
C LEU A 38 -11.44 3.37 1.23
N SER A 39 -11.05 2.67 2.29
CA SER A 39 -10.07 3.13 3.27
C SER A 39 -8.90 2.16 3.29
N LEU A 40 -7.76 2.60 2.77
CA LEU A 40 -6.53 1.81 2.66
C LEU A 40 -5.44 2.41 3.53
N ILE A 41 -4.74 1.56 4.27
CA ILE A 41 -3.56 1.93 5.04
C ILE A 41 -2.46 0.91 4.73
N TRP A 42 -1.31 1.43 4.34
CA TRP A 42 -0.04 0.72 4.41
C TRP A 42 0.73 1.22 5.63
N GLN A 43 1.23 0.30 6.43
CA GLN A 43 2.03 0.61 7.61
C GLN A 43 3.15 -0.40 7.80
N LEU A 44 4.16 -0.03 8.58
CA LEU A 44 5.14 -0.98 9.07
C LEU A 44 4.47 -1.97 10.04
N THR A 45 4.76 -3.26 9.89
CA THR A 45 4.11 -4.30 10.70
C THR A 45 4.46 -4.20 12.18
N ASP A 46 5.71 -3.84 12.48
CA ASP A 46 6.31 -3.79 13.82
C ASP A 46 5.89 -2.55 14.63
N THR A 47 5.99 -1.37 14.03
CA THR A 47 5.84 -0.06 14.67
C THR A 47 4.49 0.59 14.39
N LYS A 48 3.72 0.02 13.46
CA LYS A 48 2.47 0.61 12.93
C LYS A 48 2.68 2.02 12.36
N ARG A 49 3.93 2.35 11.99
CA ARG A 49 4.25 3.63 11.38
C ARG A 49 3.58 3.72 10.01
N LEU A 50 2.81 4.78 9.78
CA LEU A 50 2.13 5.04 8.51
C LEU A 50 3.15 5.14 7.36
N VAL A 51 2.99 4.27 6.37
CA VAL A 51 3.76 4.25 5.12
C VAL A 51 2.98 4.94 4.01
N HIS A 52 1.68 4.64 3.85
CA HIS A 52 0.81 5.32 2.90
C HIS A 52 -0.64 5.21 3.35
N GLY A 53 -1.44 6.26 3.17
CA GLY A 53 -2.86 6.24 3.51
C GLY A 53 -3.69 6.75 2.35
N PHE A 54 -4.87 6.18 2.12
CA PHE A 54 -5.80 6.60 1.09
C PHE A 54 -7.23 6.47 1.59
N SER A 55 -8.02 7.54 1.52
CA SER A 55 -9.45 7.49 1.86
C SER A 55 -10.24 8.66 1.28
N GLY A 56 -11.48 8.37 0.88
CA GLY A 56 -12.35 9.34 0.22
C GLY A 56 -11.77 9.81 -1.11
N GLY A 57 -11.24 8.88 -1.91
CA GLY A 57 -10.72 9.14 -3.25
C GLY A 57 -9.38 9.89 -3.33
N ARG A 58 -8.64 10.02 -2.23
CA ARG A 58 -7.36 10.76 -2.21
C ARG A 58 -6.39 10.27 -1.15
N ASP A 59 -5.12 10.55 -1.37
CA ASP A 59 -4.04 10.26 -0.43
C ASP A 59 -4.20 11.03 0.88
N ARG A 60 -3.86 10.35 1.98
CA ARG A 60 -3.87 10.83 3.36
C ARG A 60 -2.48 10.65 3.96
N LEU A 61 -1.56 11.51 3.54
CA LEU A 61 -0.14 11.40 3.90
C LEU A 61 0.23 12.18 5.18
N ARG A 62 -0.76 12.78 5.87
CA ARG A 62 -0.50 13.47 7.14
C ARG A 62 -0.02 12.45 8.16
N GLY A 63 1.18 12.69 8.70
CA GLY A 63 1.80 11.78 9.66
C GLY A 63 2.51 10.59 9.03
N GLN A 64 2.68 10.54 7.71
CA GLN A 64 3.53 9.56 7.02
C GLN A 64 4.95 9.56 7.60
N GLY A 65 5.59 8.39 7.69
CA GLY A 65 7.00 8.26 8.04
C GLY A 65 7.88 9.10 7.11
N GLY A 66 8.79 9.91 7.66
CA GLY A 66 9.63 10.81 6.86
C GLY A 66 10.48 10.08 5.81
N GLY A 67 10.84 8.82 6.06
CA GLY A 67 11.54 7.97 5.10
C GLY A 67 10.72 7.57 3.86
N TYR A 68 9.39 7.70 3.91
CA TYR A 68 8.45 7.30 2.85
C TYR A 68 7.88 8.49 2.06
N ALA A 69 8.05 9.71 2.56
CA ALA A 69 7.60 10.92 1.89
C ALA A 69 8.14 11.03 0.46
N ASN A 70 7.25 11.31 -0.50
CA ASN A 70 7.54 11.38 -1.94
C ASN A 70 8.10 10.09 -2.57
N ARG A 71 8.09 8.97 -1.84
CA ARG A 71 8.59 7.68 -2.31
C ARG A 71 7.49 6.65 -2.48
N THR A 72 6.30 6.88 -1.98
CA THR A 72 5.18 5.94 -2.08
C THR A 72 4.15 6.40 -3.10
N ALA A 73 3.55 5.46 -3.84
CA ALA A 73 2.37 5.73 -4.66
C ALA A 73 1.49 4.47 -4.76
N LEU A 74 0.19 4.66 -5.00
CA LEU A 74 -0.74 3.58 -5.35
C LEU A 74 -0.94 3.50 -6.86
N PHE A 75 -1.45 2.36 -7.34
CA PHE A 75 -1.89 2.20 -8.71
C PHE A 75 -3.34 2.70 -8.86
N TYR A 76 -3.54 4.03 -8.87
CA TYR A 76 -4.87 4.66 -8.77
C TYR A 76 -5.90 4.11 -9.77
N GLU A 77 -5.51 3.91 -11.02
CA GLU A 77 -6.37 3.34 -12.08
C GLU A 77 -6.80 1.89 -11.84
N GLN A 78 -6.10 1.19 -10.94
CA GLN A 78 -6.34 -0.21 -10.60
C GLN A 78 -7.01 -0.39 -9.23
N LEU A 79 -7.15 0.67 -8.43
CA LEU A 79 -7.88 0.64 -7.16
C LEU A 79 -9.34 0.17 -7.32
N PRO A 80 -10.12 0.59 -8.34
CA PRO A 80 -11.49 0.09 -8.54
C PRO A 80 -11.54 -1.41 -8.86
N ARG A 81 -10.42 -1.97 -9.33
CA ARG A 81 -10.25 -3.39 -9.67
C ARG A 81 -9.68 -4.20 -8.50
N GLY A 82 -9.51 -3.57 -7.35
CA GLY A 82 -9.02 -4.21 -6.14
C GLY A 82 -7.50 -4.27 -6.00
N ASN A 83 -6.72 -3.66 -6.91
CA ASN A 83 -5.27 -3.60 -6.74
C ASN A 83 -4.88 -2.45 -5.83
N VAL A 84 -4.52 -2.77 -4.59
CA VAL A 84 -4.09 -1.83 -3.54
C VAL A 84 -2.59 -1.93 -3.26
N SER A 85 -1.83 -2.45 -4.23
CA SER A 85 -0.37 -2.57 -4.15
C SER A 85 0.29 -1.20 -4.00
N LEU A 86 1.41 -1.18 -3.28
CA LEU A 86 2.19 0.02 -3.02
C LEU A 86 3.46 0.02 -3.88
N LEU A 87 3.66 1.07 -4.67
CA LEU A 87 4.94 1.37 -5.27
C LEU A 87 5.80 2.11 -4.24
N LEU A 88 6.95 1.54 -3.89
CA LEU A 88 8.00 2.17 -3.08
C LEU A 88 9.19 2.50 -3.97
N ARG A 89 9.46 3.80 -4.15
CA ARG A 89 10.50 4.31 -5.04
C ARG A 89 11.86 4.38 -4.36
N ARG A 90 12.91 4.08 -5.14
CA ARG A 90 14.33 4.21 -4.72
C ARG A 90 14.61 3.54 -3.37
N VAL A 91 14.37 2.24 -3.28
CA VAL A 91 14.51 1.42 -2.06
C VAL A 91 15.86 1.69 -1.38
N ARG A 92 15.83 1.75 -0.05
CA ARG A 92 16.95 1.97 0.86
C ARG A 92 17.10 0.75 1.75
N VAL A 93 18.29 0.52 2.31
CA VAL A 93 18.52 -0.53 3.31
C VAL A 93 17.56 -0.39 4.50
N ALA A 94 17.26 0.84 4.91
CA ALA A 94 16.32 1.11 6.00
C ALA A 94 14.85 0.78 5.70
N ASP A 95 14.50 0.46 4.45
CA ASP A 95 13.15 0.00 4.11
C ASP A 95 13.00 -1.53 4.26
N GLU A 96 14.08 -2.25 4.58
CA GLU A 96 14.03 -3.68 4.87
C GLU A 96 13.13 -3.93 6.09
N GLY A 97 12.13 -4.79 5.93
CA GLY A 97 11.19 -5.12 6.99
C GLY A 97 9.86 -5.65 6.48
N SER A 98 8.93 -5.81 7.41
CA SER A 98 7.56 -6.26 7.13
C SER A 98 6.61 -5.07 7.03
N PHE A 99 5.73 -5.14 6.04
CA PHE A 99 4.70 -4.15 5.76
C PHE A 99 3.33 -4.81 5.86
N THR A 100 2.36 -4.07 6.37
CA THR A 100 0.96 -4.50 6.46
C THR A 100 0.10 -3.59 5.60
N CYS A 101 -0.61 -4.22 4.68
CA CYS A 101 -1.95 -3.85 4.25
C CYS A 101 -2.94 -4.80 4.96
#